data_AF-A0A522Q7C6-F1
#
_entry.id   AF-A0A522Q7C6-F1
#
_cell.length_a   1.000
_cell.length_b   1.000
_cell.length_c   1.000
_cell.angle_alpha   90.00
_cell.angle_beta   90.00
_cell.angle_gamma   90.00
#
_symmetry.space_group_name_H-M   'P 1'
#
loop_
_entity.id
_entity.type
_entity.pdbx_description
1 polymer ?
#
loop_
_entity_poly.entity_id
_entity_poly.type
_entity_poly.pdbx_seq_one_letter_code
_entity_poly.pdbx_strand_id
1 'polypeptide(L)' 'MPSLLPNIDPEGLLEYSVVYTDRALNHMSHAFQGVMHDISRTLKKVYGARSAIVVPGSGTFGMEAVARQF' A
#
# COMPACT_ATOMS: atom_id res chain seq x y z
N MET A 1 -17.31 7.22 22.36
CA MET A 1 -16.85 6.84 21.01
C MET A 1 -15.84 5.72 21.20
N PRO A 2 -15.91 4.57 20.48
CA PRO A 2 -14.85 3.59 20.56
C PRO A 2 -13.56 4.32 20.19
N SER A 3 -12.64 4.40 21.14
CA SER A 3 -11.33 5.02 20.93
C SER A 3 -10.63 4.28 19.81
N LEU A 4 -10.10 5.02 18.83
CA LEU A 4 -9.15 4.52 17.85
C LEU A 4 -8.19 3.53 18.52
N LEU A 5 -8.07 2.32 17.97
CA LEU A 5 -6.95 1.45 18.35
C LEU A 5 -5.65 2.24 18.09
N PRO A 6 -4.90 2.62 19.15
CA PRO A 6 -3.85 3.65 19.04
C PRO A 6 -2.58 3.15 18.34
N ASN A 7 -2.57 1.90 17.87
CA ASN A 7 -1.38 1.21 17.39
C ASN A 7 -1.24 1.16 15.86
N ILE A 8 -2.28 1.50 15.09
CA ILE A 8 -2.26 1.33 13.63
C ILE A 8 -1.70 2.56 12.90
N ASP A 9 -2.21 3.75 13.20
CA ASP A 9 -1.71 5.02 12.66
C ASP A 9 -1.76 6.11 13.75
N PRO A 10 -0.80 6.10 14.72
CA PRO A 10 -0.90 6.90 15.94
C PRO A 10 -0.92 8.42 15.69
N GLU A 11 -0.22 8.86 14.65
CA GLU A 11 -0.13 10.27 14.22
C GLU A 11 -1.06 10.56 13.03
N GLY A 12 -1.97 9.61 12.72
CA GLY A 12 -2.90 9.68 11.60
C GLY A 12 -4.13 10.53 11.87
N LEU A 13 -4.94 10.71 10.83
CA LEU A 13 -6.26 11.35 10.95
C LEU A 13 -7.29 10.38 11.52
N LEU A 14 -8.40 10.90 12.05
CA LEU A 14 -9.53 10.06 12.44
C LEU A 14 -10.09 9.31 11.22
N GLU A 15 -10.27 8.00 11.35
CA GLU A 15 -10.72 7.14 10.26
C GLU A 15 -12.24 7.23 10.04
N TYR A 16 -12.64 8.06 9.07
CA TYR A 16 -14.03 8.19 8.59
C TYR A 16 -14.15 7.86 7.10
N SER A 17 -13.14 7.25 6.48
CA SER A 17 -13.26 6.81 5.09
C SER A 17 -14.26 5.66 4.95
N VAL A 18 -14.73 5.45 3.73
CA VAL A 18 -15.62 4.32 3.38
C VAL A 18 -14.87 3.03 3.08
N VAL A 19 -13.53 3.06 3.18
CA VAL A 19 -12.65 1.98 2.68
C VAL A 19 -11.98 1.23 3.83
N TYR A 20 -11.75 1.88 4.96
CA TYR A 20 -11.09 1.31 6.13
C TYR A 20 -11.85 1.55 7.42
N THR A 21 -11.42 0.84 8.45
CA THR A 21 -11.72 1.13 9.85
C THR A 21 -10.41 1.30 10.60
N ASP A 22 -10.46 1.67 11.87
CA ASP A 22 -9.31 1.84 12.77
C ASP A 22 -8.45 0.58 13.02
N ARG A 23 -8.79 -0.54 12.37
CA ARG A 23 -8.07 -1.83 12.45
C ARG A 23 -7.07 -2.04 11.32
N ALA A 24 -7.05 -1.18 10.31
CA ALA A 24 -6.18 -1.33 9.14
C ALA A 24 -5.55 0.01 8.77
N LEU A 25 -4.31 -0.03 8.28
CA LEU A 25 -3.61 1.17 7.84
C LEU A 25 -4.23 1.67 6.53
N ASN A 26 -4.73 2.90 6.54
CA ASN A 26 -5.36 3.52 5.39
C ASN A 26 -4.33 3.78 4.28
N HIS A 27 -4.62 3.37 3.03
CA HIS A 27 -3.69 3.59 1.92
C HIS A 27 -3.45 5.07 1.56
N MET A 28 -4.31 5.96 2.04
CA MET A 28 -4.16 7.41 1.88
C MET A 28 -3.27 8.03 2.97
N SER A 29 -2.94 7.32 4.05
CA SER A 29 -2.15 7.88 5.15
C SER A 29 -0.69 8.11 4.76
N HIS A 30 -0.04 9.06 5.44
CA HIS A 30 1.38 9.33 5.22
C HIS A 30 2.25 8.11 5.52
N ALA A 31 1.90 7.33 6.54
CA ALA A 31 2.60 6.10 6.88
C ALA A 31 2.54 5.07 5.73
N PHE A 32 1.36 4.81 5.14
CA PHE A 32 1.24 3.87 4.03
C PHE A 32 1.94 4.37 2.76
N GLN A 33 1.86 5.66 2.46
CA GLN A 33 2.59 6.27 1.34
C GLN A 33 4.10 6.05 1.48
N GLY A 34 4.65 6.21 2.69
CA GLY A 34 6.05 5.91 3.00
C GLY A 34 6.42 4.46 2.68
N VAL A 35 5.62 3.51 3.15
CA VAL A 35 5.80 2.07 2.87
C VAL A 35 5.85 1.80 1.35
N MET A 36 4.89 2.34 0.58
CA MET A 36 4.83 2.11 -0.86
C MET A 36 6.00 2.77 -1.62
N HIS A 37 6.46 3.94 -1.18
CA HIS A 37 7.66 4.57 -1.74
C HIS A 37 8.91 3.74 -1.50
N ASP A 38 9.06 3.15 -0.31
CA ASP A 38 10.22 2.33 0.04
C ASP A 38 10.24 0.99 -0.69
N ILE A 39 9.07 0.35 -0.86
CA ILE A 39 8.92 -0.84 -1.71
C ILE A 39 9.35 -0.50 -3.14
N SER A 40 8.83 0.60 -3.72
CA SER A 40 9.16 1.03 -5.08
C SER A 40 10.67 1.29 -5.24
N ARG A 41 11.27 2.01 -4.29
CA ARG A 41 12.70 2.32 -4.28
C ARG A 41 13.56 1.06 -4.21
N THR A 42 13.23 0.16 -3.30
CA THR A 42 13.98 -1.08 -3.06
C THR A 42 13.95 -1.98 -4.28
N LEU A 43 12.77 -2.23 -4.85
CA LEU A 43 12.63 -3.08 -6.03
C LEU A 43 13.37 -2.50 -7.25
N LYS A 44 13.22 -1.20 -7.52
CA LYS A 44 13.94 -0.54 -8.62
C LYS A 44 15.46 -0.67 -8.45
N LYS A 45 15.97 -0.48 -7.23
CA LYS A 45 17.41 -0.58 -6.94
C LYS A 45 17.94 -2.00 -7.14
N VAL A 46 17.26 -3.01 -6.58
CA VAL A 46 17.71 -4.40 -6.62
C VAL A 46 17.72 -4.95 -8.05
N TYR A 47 16.72 -4.60 -8.85
CA TYR A 47 16.58 -5.13 -10.22
C TYR A 47 17.11 -4.20 -11.32
N GLY A 48 17.65 -3.02 -10.97
CA GLY A 48 18.06 -2.02 -11.96
C GLY A 48 16.91 -1.51 -12.84
N ALA A 49 15.67 -1.58 -12.34
CA ALA A 49 14.47 -1.30 -13.12
C ALA A 49 14.09 0.19 -13.09
N ARG A 50 13.54 0.71 -14.20
CA ARG A 50 12.98 2.08 -14.27
C ARG A 50 11.74 2.24 -13.41
N SER A 51 10.88 1.23 -13.39
CA SER A 51 9.57 1.23 -12.75
C SER A 51 9.35 -0.06 -11.96
N ALA A 52 8.53 0.00 -10.90
CA ALA A 52 8.09 -1.14 -10.11
C ALA A 52 6.62 -0.94 -9.72
N ILE A 53 5.81 -2.00 -9.80
CA ILE A 53 4.36 -1.99 -9.54
C ILE A 53 4.02 -3.16 -8.63
N VAL A 54 3.11 -2.93 -7.68
CA VAL A 54 2.53 -3.96 -6.82
C VAL A 54 1.12 -4.24 -7.31
N VAL A 55 0.84 -5.51 -7.63
CA VAL A 55 -0.50 -5.99 -8.03
C VAL A 55 -1.07 -6.81 -6.87
N PRO A 56 -2.17 -6.37 -6.23
CA PRO A 56 -2.82 -7.15 -5.18
C PRO A 56 -3.28 -8.52 -5.70
N GLY A 57 -2.96 -9.59 -4.96
CA GLY A 57 -3.21 -10.97 -5.37
C GLY A 57 -1.99 -11.85 -5.10
N SER A 58 -1.62 -12.68 -6.08
CA SER A 58 -0.41 -13.52 -6.06
C SER A 58 0.47 -13.28 -7.29
N GLY A 59 1.61 -13.97 -7.38
CA GLY A 59 2.53 -13.83 -8.52
C GLY A 59 1.84 -14.07 -9.88
N THR A 60 0.89 -15.00 -9.95
CA THR A 60 0.12 -15.30 -11.17
C THR A 60 -0.72 -14.11 -11.64
N PHE A 61 -1.24 -13.28 -10.72
CA PHE A 61 -1.99 -12.07 -11.06
C PHE A 61 -1.09 -11.04 -11.73
N GLY A 62 0.19 -10.96 -11.33
CA GLY A 62 1.18 -10.14 -12.01
C GLY A 62 1.45 -10.60 -13.44
N MET A 63 1.53 -11.91 -13.67
CA MET A 63 1.68 -12.47 -15.03
C MET A 63 0.46 -12.12 -15.91
N GLU A 64 -0.74 -12.29 -15.36
CA GLU A 64 -1.98 -11.97 -16.08
C GLU A 64 -2.14 -10.47 -16.36
N ALA A 65 -1.80 -9.61 -15.40
CA ALA A 65 -1.84 -8.16 -15.57
C ALA A 65 -0.97 -7.70 -16.75
N VAL A 66 0.22 -8.29 -16.90
CA VAL A 66 1.09 -8.01 -18.07
C VAL A 66 0.48 -8.58 -19.35
N ALA A 67 -0.02 -9.81 -19.32
CA ALA A 67 -0.58 -10.46 -20.51
C ALA A 67 -1.84 -9.75 -21.07
N ARG A 68 -2.57 -9.02 -20.22
CA ARG A 68 -3.81 -8.31 -20.58
C ARG A 68 -3.63 -6.80 -20.79
N GLN A 69 -2.40 -6.28 -20.72
CA GLN A 69 -2.10 -4.87 -20.94
C GLN A 69 -1.97 -4.58 -22.44
N PHE A 70 -3.08 -4.35 -23.13
CA PHE A 70 -3.13 -3.96 -24.54
C PHE A 70 -4.23 -2.95 -24.81
#